data_AF-A0A378JDM4-F1
#
_entry.id   AF-A0A378JDM4-F1
#
_cell.length_a   1.000
_cell.length_b   1.000
_cell.length_c   1.000
_cell.angle_alpha   90.00
_cell.angle_beta   90.00
_cell.angle_gamma   90.00
#
_symmetry.space_group_name_H-M   'P 1'
#
loop_
_entity.id
_entity.type
_entity.pdbx_description
1 polymer ?
#
loop_
_entity_poly.entity_id
_entity_poly.type
_entity_poly.pdbx_seq_one_letter_code
_entity_poly.pdbx_strand_id
1 'polypeptide(L)'
;MRALHKNPLFFIKTNWYTHAKTLLNSRYKLTLDADNPLNSNEKNPSGEKVVIIIPTYNEASVIQATIEQIFASVQLVDQYDIHILIFDSASTDDTQQIVTSLQKKYLTLHLKQELTKSGLGSAYLQAMNYALTYLNADIVFEFDADLSHQPKYILPMLDKLKTYDCVVGSRYVKGGRIPKNWELHRKLFSILGNYVARAVLTPKYKDFTSGFRATRRQQLMKVLPQQFLTNHYAYKIQLLWLLHKNNAKICEYPINFIDRNMGYSKLPKNSIIDSLRVVFMLRYYEIKRYIAMCLVGSLGVIVQFTTYNILRSHLSFPPFEASRIAIAAAIINNFILNNKFTFRVKSKIPRSMKIKRLIIFVLYSVFIIYLQSYWLHFGVLFFGKGPIQENIIMGFGIGLISLLNYYIYSRHVWPDKHISLEKH
;
A
#
# COMPACT_ATOMS: atom_id res chain seq x y z
N MET A 1 -16.47 -47.45 -26.91
CA MET A 1 -15.98 -48.13 -25.67
C MET A 1 -14.56 -47.64 -25.41
N ARG A 2 -14.10 -47.12 -24.28
CA ARG A 2 -14.60 -46.92 -22.92
C ARG A 2 -14.03 -45.59 -22.44
N ALA A 3 -14.85 -44.82 -21.74
CA ALA A 3 -14.44 -43.72 -20.90
C ALA A 3 -13.62 -44.23 -19.71
N LEU A 4 -12.79 -43.37 -19.10
CA LEU A 4 -12.71 -43.25 -17.65
C LEU A 4 -12.08 -41.91 -17.24
N HIS A 5 -12.91 -41.12 -16.55
CA HIS A 5 -12.61 -39.98 -15.71
C HIS A 5 -11.32 -40.08 -14.89
N LYS A 6 -10.66 -38.92 -14.67
CA LYS A 6 -10.16 -38.48 -13.34
C LYS A 6 -9.84 -36.97 -13.29
N ASN A 7 -10.66 -36.24 -12.54
CA ASN A 7 -10.48 -34.99 -11.77
C ASN A 7 -9.55 -33.83 -12.24
N PRO A 8 -10.07 -32.59 -12.36
CA PRO A 8 -9.28 -31.38 -12.55
C PRO A 8 -9.16 -30.57 -11.24
N LEU A 9 -8.33 -31.02 -10.30
CA LEU A 9 -7.99 -30.26 -9.09
C LEU A 9 -6.59 -30.70 -8.67
N PHE A 10 -5.57 -30.01 -9.19
CA PHE A 10 -4.17 -29.92 -8.74
C PHE A 10 -3.30 -29.70 -9.97
N PHE A 11 -2.99 -28.45 -10.33
CA PHE A 11 -1.77 -28.02 -11.05
C PHE A 11 -1.86 -26.53 -11.41
N ILE A 12 -1.88 -25.63 -10.43
CA ILE A 12 -1.52 -24.22 -10.65
C ILE A 12 -0.70 -23.73 -9.46
N LYS A 13 0.60 -23.98 -9.51
CA LYS A 13 1.61 -23.11 -8.92
C LYS A 13 2.90 -23.34 -9.71
N THR A 14 3.66 -22.26 -9.87
CA THR A 14 4.97 -22.17 -10.54
C THR A 14 4.94 -22.25 -12.07
N ASN A 15 5.09 -21.09 -12.73
CA ASN A 15 6.30 -20.73 -13.49
C ASN A 15 6.14 -19.47 -14.40
N TRP A 16 5.08 -18.67 -14.23
CA TRP A 16 4.88 -17.46 -15.05
C TRP A 16 5.71 -16.24 -14.58
N TYR A 17 6.19 -16.25 -13.33
CA TYR A 17 6.92 -15.12 -12.74
C TYR A 17 8.36 -14.96 -13.28
N THR A 18 8.93 -16.02 -13.84
CA THR A 18 10.34 -16.07 -14.27
C THR A 18 10.51 -15.69 -15.74
N HIS A 19 9.53 -16.00 -16.60
CA HIS A 19 9.61 -15.74 -18.04
C HIS A 19 9.30 -14.28 -18.44
N ALA A 20 8.38 -13.61 -17.72
CA ALA A 20 8.11 -12.18 -17.94
C ALA A 20 9.30 -11.28 -17.52
N LYS A 21 10.16 -11.77 -16.63
CA LYS A 21 11.34 -11.05 -16.13
C LYS A 21 12.44 -10.91 -17.18
N THR A 22 12.51 -11.79 -18.17
CA THR A 22 13.57 -11.78 -19.19
C THR A 22 13.19 -10.90 -20.40
N LEU A 23 11.90 -10.82 -20.73
CA LEU A 23 11.42 -10.01 -21.87
C LEU A 23 11.16 -8.53 -21.53
N LEU A 24 10.91 -8.19 -20.25
CA LEU A 24 10.76 -6.79 -19.81
C LEU A 24 12.08 -6.13 -19.38
N ASN A 25 13.08 -6.92 -18.95
CA ASN A 25 14.38 -6.38 -18.51
C ASN A 25 15.32 -5.95 -19.65
N SER A 26 15.04 -6.29 -20.90
CA SER A 26 15.88 -5.87 -22.04
C SER A 26 15.54 -4.48 -22.59
N ARG A 27 14.44 -3.84 -22.16
CA ARG A 27 14.01 -2.52 -22.68
C ARG A 27 13.95 -1.38 -21.66
N TYR A 28 14.24 -1.61 -20.37
CA TYR A 28 14.21 -0.55 -19.33
C TYR A 28 15.46 -0.57 -18.44
N LYS A 29 16.64 -0.67 -19.05
CA LYS A 29 17.90 -0.39 -18.35
C LYS A 29 18.25 1.09 -18.55
N LEU A 30 17.51 1.97 -17.87
CA LEU A 30 17.93 3.37 -17.70
C LEU A 30 18.85 3.43 -16.49
N THR A 31 20.11 3.74 -16.77
CA THR A 31 21.13 4.15 -15.81
C THR A 31 20.59 5.34 -15.00
N LEU A 32 20.38 5.09 -13.71
CA LEU A 32 20.20 6.13 -12.72
C LEU A 32 21.60 6.63 -12.38
N ASP A 33 22.06 7.67 -13.09
CA ASP A 33 23.20 8.45 -12.63
C ASP A 33 22.74 9.26 -11.43
N ALA A 34 23.09 8.73 -10.26
CA ALA A 34 22.80 9.28 -8.96
C ALA A 34 23.88 10.31 -8.61
N ASP A 35 23.93 11.44 -9.30
CA ASP A 35 24.77 12.60 -8.94
C ASP A 35 24.22 13.90 -9.55
N ASN A 36 22.96 14.23 -9.26
CA ASN A 36 22.49 15.60 -9.43
C ASN A 36 21.72 16.04 -8.18
N PRO A 37 22.24 16.98 -7.37
CA PRO A 37 21.55 17.43 -6.18
C PRO A 37 20.22 18.08 -6.57
N LEU A 38 19.17 17.74 -5.82
CA LEU A 38 17.81 18.28 -5.91
C LEU A 38 17.83 19.81 -5.73
N ASN A 39 18.13 20.53 -6.81
CA ASN A 39 18.03 21.98 -6.84
C ASN A 39 16.56 22.35 -7.04
N SER A 40 15.89 22.69 -5.92
CA SER A 40 14.47 23.00 -5.85
C SER A 40 14.14 24.49 -6.02
N ASN A 41 15.05 25.27 -6.63
CA ASN A 41 14.93 26.74 -6.65
C ASN A 41 15.21 27.41 -8.01
N GLU A 42 15.28 26.68 -9.13
CA GLU A 42 15.13 27.35 -10.43
C GLU A 42 13.64 27.58 -10.69
N LYS A 43 13.18 28.81 -10.45
CA LYS A 43 11.84 29.24 -10.83
C LYS A 43 11.72 29.11 -12.35
N ASN A 44 10.92 28.14 -12.79
CA ASN A 44 10.51 28.00 -14.17
C ASN A 44 9.78 29.30 -14.59
N PRO A 45 10.24 30.03 -15.63
CA PRO A 45 9.61 31.28 -16.05
C PRO A 45 8.15 31.12 -16.50
N SER A 46 7.67 29.88 -16.72
CA SER A 46 6.31 29.54 -17.12
C SER A 46 5.41 28.98 -15.99
N GLY A 47 5.83 29.03 -14.73
CA GLY A 47 5.05 28.48 -13.61
C GLY A 47 5.29 26.98 -13.37
N GLU A 48 4.68 26.42 -12.31
CA GLU A 48 4.76 24.98 -12.01
C GLU A 48 4.00 24.19 -13.09
N LYS A 49 4.62 23.14 -13.66
CA LYS A 49 3.98 22.33 -14.69
C LYS A 49 3.01 21.32 -14.10
N VAL A 50 1.74 21.44 -14.47
CA VAL A 50 0.67 20.55 -14.03
C VAL A 50 0.25 19.66 -15.20
N VAL A 51 0.32 18.34 -15.03
CA VAL A 51 -0.22 17.39 -16.00
C VAL A 51 -1.51 16.78 -15.48
N ILE A 52 -2.62 17.14 -16.12
CA ILE A 52 -3.95 16.57 -15.88
C ILE A 52 -4.08 15.29 -16.71
N ILE A 53 -4.11 14.15 -16.04
CA ILE A 53 -4.22 12.83 -16.65
C ILE A 53 -5.68 12.45 -16.76
N ILE A 54 -6.10 12.09 -17.97
CA ILE A 54 -7.45 11.62 -18.28
C ILE A 54 -7.36 10.28 -19.01
N PRO A 55 -7.60 9.15 -18.33
CA PRO A 55 -7.68 7.86 -19.01
C PRO A 55 -8.99 7.75 -19.80
N THR A 56 -8.91 7.22 -21.01
CA THR A 56 -10.08 7.04 -21.90
C THR A 56 -10.20 5.61 -22.39
N TYR A 57 -11.43 5.12 -22.54
CA TYR A 57 -11.73 3.89 -23.26
C TYR A 57 -13.14 3.97 -23.82
N ASN A 58 -13.27 4.19 -25.12
CA ASN A 58 -14.52 4.45 -25.81
C ASN A 58 -15.32 5.59 -25.15
N GLU A 59 -14.76 6.80 -25.23
CA GLU A 59 -15.29 8.04 -24.63
C GLU A 59 -15.52 9.14 -25.70
N ALA A 60 -15.69 8.76 -26.98
CA ALA A 60 -15.79 9.69 -28.10
C ALA A 60 -16.92 10.73 -27.91
N SER A 61 -18.03 10.32 -27.28
CA SER A 61 -19.20 11.18 -27.06
C SER A 61 -18.99 12.30 -26.04
N VAL A 62 -17.96 12.23 -25.19
CA VAL A 62 -17.72 13.19 -24.10
C VAL A 62 -16.34 13.84 -24.14
N ILE A 63 -15.34 13.19 -24.72
CA ILE A 63 -13.94 13.58 -24.58
C ILE A 63 -13.65 15.01 -25.09
N GLN A 64 -14.29 15.42 -26.19
CA GLN A 64 -14.14 16.78 -26.71
C GLN A 64 -14.62 17.82 -25.69
N ALA A 65 -15.86 17.67 -25.21
CA ALA A 65 -16.45 18.60 -24.24
C ALA A 65 -15.61 18.65 -22.94
N THR A 66 -15.08 17.52 -22.50
CA THR A 66 -14.21 17.44 -21.32
C THR A 66 -12.93 18.25 -21.51
N ILE A 67 -12.22 18.04 -22.62
CA ILE A 67 -10.97 18.75 -22.93
C ILE A 67 -11.22 20.26 -23.02
N GLU A 68 -12.25 20.67 -23.77
CA GLU A 68 -12.55 22.09 -23.98
C GLU A 68 -12.97 22.80 -22.69
N GLN A 69 -13.77 22.15 -21.83
CA GLN A 69 -14.14 22.72 -20.53
C GLN A 69 -12.97 22.81 -19.56
N ILE A 70 -12.04 21.85 -19.57
CA ILE A 70 -10.84 21.93 -18.74
C ILE A 70 -10.00 23.12 -19.19
N PHE A 71 -9.67 23.23 -20.48
CA PHE A 71 -8.90 24.38 -20.99
C PHE A 71 -9.59 25.71 -20.68
N ALA A 72 -10.89 25.83 -20.92
CA ALA A 72 -11.65 27.04 -20.59
C ALA A 72 -11.59 27.39 -19.08
N SER A 73 -11.57 26.38 -18.20
CA SER A 73 -11.53 26.60 -16.75
C SER A 73 -10.16 27.00 -16.19
N VAL A 74 -9.09 26.78 -16.95
CA VAL A 74 -7.69 27.01 -16.51
C VAL A 74 -6.96 28.09 -17.32
N GLN A 75 -7.59 28.65 -18.36
CA GLN A 75 -6.98 29.59 -19.31
C GLN A 75 -6.49 30.91 -18.68
N LEU A 76 -6.96 31.28 -17.49
CA LEU A 76 -6.71 32.59 -16.86
C LEU A 76 -5.65 32.56 -15.74
N VAL A 77 -4.77 31.55 -15.70
CA VAL A 77 -3.84 31.39 -14.57
C VAL A 77 -2.39 31.23 -15.02
N ASP A 78 -1.65 32.33 -15.01
CA ASP A 78 -0.22 32.38 -15.37
C ASP A 78 0.70 31.64 -14.38
N GLN A 79 0.18 31.28 -13.20
CA GLN A 79 0.96 30.57 -12.17
C GLN A 79 1.28 29.11 -12.56
N TYR A 80 0.52 28.51 -13.46
CA TYR A 80 0.62 27.10 -13.80
C TYR A 80 0.73 26.87 -15.30
N ASP A 81 1.72 26.08 -15.71
CA ASP A 81 1.84 25.56 -17.07
C ASP A 81 0.97 24.29 -17.17
N ILE A 82 -0.27 24.45 -17.64
CA ILE A 82 -1.27 23.37 -17.64
C ILE A 82 -1.17 22.54 -18.92
N HIS A 83 -0.93 21.25 -18.72
CA HIS A 83 -0.95 20.21 -19.74
C HIS A 83 -2.10 19.23 -19.48
N ILE A 84 -2.70 18.71 -20.55
CA ILE A 84 -3.66 17.60 -20.47
C ILE A 84 -3.03 16.39 -21.15
N LEU A 85 -2.98 15.26 -20.46
CA LEU A 85 -2.56 13.97 -20.99
C LEU A 85 -3.76 13.05 -21.10
N ILE A 86 -4.23 12.83 -22.33
CA ILE A 86 -5.17 11.75 -22.62
C ILE A 86 -4.39 10.44 -22.71
N PHE A 87 -4.74 9.49 -21.86
CA PHE A 87 -4.17 8.15 -21.87
C PHE A 87 -5.22 7.14 -22.36
N ASP A 88 -5.17 6.82 -23.65
CA ASP A 88 -6.17 5.99 -24.31
C ASP A 88 -5.88 4.49 -24.19
N SER A 89 -6.84 3.76 -23.64
CA SER A 89 -6.79 2.33 -23.35
C SER A 89 -7.20 1.45 -24.53
N ALA A 90 -6.64 1.72 -25.72
CA ALA A 90 -6.98 1.05 -26.97
C ALA A 90 -8.48 1.19 -27.33
N SER A 91 -8.98 2.43 -27.37
CA SER A 91 -10.35 2.71 -27.82
C SER A 91 -10.60 2.21 -29.23
N THR A 92 -11.82 1.70 -29.46
CA THR A 92 -12.30 1.19 -30.75
C THR A 92 -13.30 2.15 -31.41
N ASP A 93 -13.58 3.29 -30.79
CA ASP A 93 -14.40 4.37 -31.33
C ASP A 93 -13.53 5.58 -31.74
N ASP A 94 -14.16 6.69 -32.08
CA ASP A 94 -13.47 7.88 -32.60
C ASP A 94 -12.70 8.69 -31.53
N THR A 95 -12.57 8.19 -30.28
CA THR A 95 -11.90 8.91 -29.18
C THR A 95 -10.53 9.42 -29.59
N GLN A 96 -9.70 8.57 -30.22
CA GLN A 96 -8.34 8.94 -30.60
C GLN A 96 -8.31 10.00 -31.71
N GLN A 97 -9.23 9.91 -32.67
CA GLN A 97 -9.32 10.83 -33.81
C GLN A 97 -9.74 12.22 -33.34
N ILE A 98 -10.72 12.29 -32.43
CA ILE A 98 -11.18 13.53 -31.80
C ILE A 98 -10.03 14.18 -31.01
N VAL A 99 -9.29 13.43 -30.21
CA VAL A 99 -8.17 14.00 -29.44
C VAL A 99 -7.08 14.52 -30.38
N THR A 100 -6.74 13.75 -31.44
CA THR A 100 -5.74 14.15 -32.43
C THR A 100 -6.13 15.42 -33.18
N SER A 101 -7.42 15.63 -33.48
CA SER A 101 -7.88 16.87 -34.11
C SER A 101 -7.75 18.06 -33.16
N LEU A 102 -8.06 17.87 -31.88
CA LEU A 102 -7.94 18.90 -30.84
C LEU A 102 -6.50 19.28 -30.52
N GLN A 103 -5.52 18.40 -30.72
CA GLN A 103 -4.09 18.73 -30.55
C GLN A 103 -3.63 19.86 -31.49
N LYS A 104 -4.31 20.07 -32.63
CA LYS A 104 -4.05 21.20 -33.53
C LYS A 104 -4.46 22.54 -32.92
N LYS A 105 -5.44 22.54 -32.00
CA LYS A 105 -5.96 23.71 -31.29
C LYS A 105 -5.25 23.95 -29.96
N TYR A 106 -4.90 22.88 -29.25
CA TYR A 106 -4.31 22.95 -27.92
C TYR A 106 -2.92 22.32 -27.90
N LEU A 107 -1.87 23.15 -27.94
CA LEU A 107 -0.47 22.70 -28.01
C LEU A 107 -0.01 21.92 -26.75
N THR A 108 -0.65 22.16 -25.60
CA THR A 108 -0.36 21.44 -24.35
C THR A 108 -1.26 20.22 -24.14
N LEU A 109 -1.97 19.77 -25.19
CA LEU A 109 -2.72 18.51 -25.21
C LEU A 109 -1.84 17.35 -25.73
N HIS A 110 -1.71 16.30 -24.92
CA HIS A 110 -0.92 15.12 -25.19
C HIS A 110 -1.83 13.90 -25.34
N LEU A 111 -1.52 13.04 -26.31
CA LEU A 111 -2.18 11.75 -26.48
C LEU A 111 -1.15 10.64 -26.33
N LYS A 112 -1.39 9.73 -25.40
CA LYS A 112 -0.64 8.48 -25.24
C LYS A 112 -1.61 7.30 -25.32
N GLN A 113 -1.16 6.23 -25.96
CA GLN A 113 -1.98 5.03 -26.18
C GLN A 113 -1.28 3.80 -25.62
N GLU A 114 -2.05 2.87 -25.05
CA GLU A 114 -1.61 1.49 -24.82
C GLU A 114 -2.08 0.58 -25.95
N LEU A 115 -1.30 -0.46 -26.25
CA LEU A 115 -1.61 -1.41 -27.33
C LEU A 115 -2.84 -2.27 -27.03
N THR A 116 -3.03 -2.60 -25.75
CA THR A 116 -4.14 -3.41 -25.27
C THR A 116 -4.64 -2.86 -23.95
N LYS A 117 -5.95 -3.00 -23.71
CA LYS A 117 -6.60 -2.52 -22.51
C LYS A 117 -6.09 -3.27 -21.28
N SER A 118 -5.33 -2.59 -20.42
CA SER A 118 -4.70 -3.21 -19.24
C SER A 118 -5.46 -2.99 -17.93
N GLY A 119 -6.45 -2.10 -17.94
CA GLY A 119 -7.30 -1.73 -16.81
C GLY A 119 -6.98 -0.34 -16.24
N LEU A 120 -7.97 0.31 -15.62
CA LEU A 120 -7.88 1.70 -15.16
C LEU A 120 -6.67 2.00 -14.26
N GLY A 121 -6.36 1.14 -13.30
CA GLY A 121 -5.22 1.32 -12.40
C GLY A 121 -3.88 1.22 -13.13
N SER A 122 -3.78 0.34 -14.12
CA SER A 122 -2.61 0.20 -14.97
C SER A 122 -2.44 1.40 -15.91
N ALA A 123 -3.54 1.89 -16.50
CA ALA A 123 -3.55 3.10 -17.31
C ALA A 123 -3.07 4.32 -16.52
N TYR A 124 -3.59 4.55 -15.32
CA TYR A 124 -3.10 5.62 -14.45
C TYR A 124 -1.63 5.45 -14.05
N LEU A 125 -1.17 4.23 -13.74
CA LEU A 125 0.23 4.00 -13.40
C LEU A 125 1.16 4.36 -14.57
N GLN A 126 0.82 3.93 -15.78
CA GLN A 126 1.59 4.25 -16.99
C GLN A 126 1.55 5.75 -17.29
N ALA A 127 0.38 6.37 -17.21
CA ALA A 127 0.21 7.80 -17.44
C ALA A 127 0.96 8.66 -16.42
N MET A 128 0.93 8.29 -15.13
CA MET A 128 1.66 8.98 -14.06
C MET A 128 3.16 8.89 -14.30
N ASN A 129 3.68 7.71 -14.66
CA ASN A 129 5.09 7.57 -15.04
C ASN A 129 5.40 8.44 -16.26
N TYR A 130 4.58 8.42 -17.30
CA TYR A 130 4.80 9.22 -18.50
C TYR A 130 4.83 10.73 -18.21
N ALA A 131 3.87 11.21 -17.41
CA ALA A 131 3.80 12.60 -16.96
C ALA A 131 5.07 13.02 -16.19
N LEU A 132 5.55 12.16 -15.30
CA LEU A 132 6.74 12.43 -14.48
C LEU A 132 8.04 12.38 -15.29
N THR A 133 8.18 11.46 -16.24
CA THR A 133 9.46 11.21 -16.93
C THR A 133 9.60 11.94 -18.26
N TYR A 134 8.52 12.06 -19.04
CA TYR A 134 8.57 12.65 -20.38
C TYR A 134 8.01 14.08 -20.43
N LEU A 135 6.98 14.36 -19.64
CA LEU A 135 6.41 15.71 -19.57
C LEU A 135 7.04 16.56 -18.46
N ASN A 136 7.88 15.97 -17.61
CA ASN A 136 8.52 16.62 -16.46
C ASN A 136 7.51 17.36 -15.56
N ALA A 137 6.39 16.71 -15.26
CA ALA A 137 5.36 17.27 -14.40
C ALA A 137 5.89 17.57 -12.98
N ASP A 138 5.60 18.77 -12.47
CA ASP A 138 5.78 19.15 -11.07
C ASP A 138 4.60 18.69 -10.22
N ILE A 139 3.41 18.69 -10.83
CA ILE A 139 2.16 18.23 -10.22
C ILE A 139 1.46 17.29 -11.22
N VAL A 140 1.00 16.15 -10.70
CA VAL A 140 0.15 15.23 -11.45
C VAL A 140 -1.26 15.30 -10.91
N PHE A 141 -2.23 15.49 -11.80
CA PHE A 141 -3.64 15.65 -11.46
C PHE A 141 -4.47 14.53 -12.11
N GLU A 142 -5.11 13.68 -11.32
CA GLU A 142 -6.02 12.63 -11.79
C GLU A 142 -7.41 13.21 -12.09
N PHE A 143 -7.96 12.92 -13.28
CA PHE A 143 -9.25 13.43 -13.74
C PHE A 143 -9.98 12.35 -14.57
N ASP A 144 -11.29 12.19 -14.36
CA ASP A 144 -12.12 11.22 -15.10
C ASP A 144 -12.77 11.88 -16.34
N ALA A 145 -12.83 11.18 -17.47
CA ALA A 145 -13.23 11.74 -18.78
C ALA A 145 -14.71 12.19 -18.89
N ASP A 146 -15.54 11.92 -17.89
CA ASP A 146 -17.01 11.96 -17.95
C ASP A 146 -17.65 13.23 -17.33
N LEU A 147 -16.83 14.19 -16.90
CA LEU A 147 -17.23 15.43 -16.21
C LEU A 147 -18.03 15.25 -14.90
N SER A 148 -18.07 14.05 -14.33
CA SER A 148 -18.60 13.83 -12.97
C SER A 148 -17.81 14.65 -11.95
N HIS A 149 -16.52 14.83 -12.22
CA HIS A 149 -15.66 15.81 -11.58
C HIS A 149 -15.68 17.10 -12.41
N GLN A 150 -16.01 18.22 -11.76
CA GLN A 150 -16.17 19.49 -12.46
C GLN A 150 -14.83 20.23 -12.56
N PRO A 151 -14.44 20.74 -13.76
CA PRO A 151 -13.18 21.45 -13.96
C PRO A 151 -12.96 22.65 -13.04
N LYS A 152 -14.05 23.31 -12.60
CA LYS A 152 -14.00 24.45 -11.66
C LYS A 152 -13.25 24.19 -10.34
N TYR A 153 -13.08 22.93 -9.95
CA TYR A 153 -12.37 22.55 -8.73
C TYR A 153 -10.85 22.41 -8.93
N ILE A 154 -10.35 22.39 -10.17
CA ILE A 154 -8.92 22.20 -10.48
C ILE A 154 -8.10 23.31 -9.82
N LEU A 155 -8.38 24.58 -10.15
CA LEU A 155 -7.58 25.72 -9.65
C LEU A 155 -7.61 25.85 -8.11
N PRO A 156 -8.77 25.77 -7.42
CA PRO A 156 -8.78 25.78 -5.96
C PRO A 156 -8.01 24.62 -5.32
N MET A 157 -8.00 23.43 -5.95
CA MET A 157 -7.20 22.31 -5.47
C MET A 157 -5.71 22.52 -5.69
N LEU A 158 -5.30 23.08 -6.83
CA LEU A 158 -3.90 23.43 -7.09
C LEU A 158 -3.39 24.47 -6.07
N ASP A 159 -4.21 25.46 -5.72
CA ASP A 159 -3.84 26.45 -4.70
C ASP A 159 -3.51 25.79 -3.34
N LYS A 160 -4.25 24.75 -2.94
CA LYS A 160 -3.96 23.99 -1.71
C LYS A 160 -2.61 23.29 -1.75
N LEU A 161 -2.06 22.95 -2.92
CA LEU A 161 -0.73 22.35 -2.99
C LEU A 161 0.38 23.30 -2.56
N LYS A 162 0.14 24.61 -2.43
CA LYS A 162 1.11 25.55 -1.84
C LYS A 162 1.52 25.15 -0.41
N THR A 163 0.64 24.49 0.34
CA THR A 163 0.89 24.04 1.73
C THR A 163 0.82 22.52 1.91
N TYR A 164 0.17 21.82 0.98
CA TYR A 164 -0.04 20.37 1.02
C TYR A 164 0.74 19.64 -0.08
N ASP A 165 1.01 18.37 0.16
CA ASP A 165 1.66 17.51 -0.81
C ASP A 165 0.68 16.85 -1.78
N CYS A 166 -0.55 16.64 -1.31
CA CYS A 166 -1.62 15.98 -2.05
C CYS A 166 -2.97 16.54 -1.64
N VAL A 167 -3.83 16.77 -2.63
CA VAL A 167 -5.19 17.28 -2.45
C VAL A 167 -6.15 16.29 -3.08
N VAL A 168 -7.07 15.76 -2.27
CA VAL A 168 -8.11 14.82 -2.72
C VAL A 168 -9.44 15.55 -2.76
N GLY A 169 -10.07 15.61 -3.93
CA GLY A 169 -11.46 16.06 -4.04
C GLY A 169 -12.37 15.07 -3.34
N SER A 170 -12.97 15.44 -2.22
CA SER A 170 -13.70 14.55 -1.33
C SER A 170 -15.19 14.85 -1.33
N ARG A 171 -15.99 13.79 -1.49
CA ARG A 171 -17.46 13.84 -1.48
C ARG A 171 -18.04 13.78 -0.06
N TYR A 172 -17.23 13.38 0.91
CA TYR A 172 -17.68 13.01 2.26
C TYR A 172 -17.20 13.97 3.36
N VAL A 173 -16.47 15.03 3.00
CA VAL A 173 -16.14 16.15 3.90
C VAL A 173 -17.26 17.21 3.92
N LYS A 174 -17.21 18.11 4.91
CA LYS A 174 -18.17 19.22 5.01
C LYS A 174 -18.11 20.06 3.73
N GLY A 175 -19.24 20.22 3.06
CA GLY A 175 -19.36 20.93 1.78
C GLY A 175 -19.30 20.01 0.54
N GLY A 176 -18.77 18.80 0.68
CA GLY A 176 -18.78 17.78 -0.38
C GLY A 176 -20.12 17.07 -0.48
N ARG A 177 -20.47 16.58 -1.68
CA ARG A 177 -21.74 15.90 -1.95
C ARG A 177 -21.59 14.76 -2.95
N ILE A 178 -22.34 13.69 -2.71
CA ILE A 178 -22.67 12.67 -3.72
C ILE A 178 -23.99 13.03 -4.44
N PRO A 179 -24.23 12.54 -5.66
CA PRO A 179 -25.47 12.81 -6.39
C PRO A 179 -26.72 12.41 -5.60
N LYS A 180 -27.72 13.31 -5.58
CA LYS A 180 -28.99 13.06 -4.88
C LYS A 180 -29.79 11.93 -5.51
N ASN A 181 -29.65 11.74 -6.82
CA ASN A 181 -30.39 10.77 -7.65
C ASN A 181 -29.73 9.39 -7.72
N TRP A 182 -28.57 9.15 -7.07
CA TRP A 182 -28.03 7.79 -7.00
C TRP A 182 -29.01 6.82 -6.34
N GLU A 183 -29.11 5.62 -6.92
CA GLU A 183 -29.82 4.50 -6.34
C GLU A 183 -29.31 4.22 -4.92
N LEU A 184 -30.23 3.85 -4.02
CA LEU A 184 -29.93 3.72 -2.58
C LEU A 184 -28.79 2.74 -2.32
N HIS A 185 -28.75 1.62 -3.04
CA HIS A 185 -27.68 0.62 -2.91
C HIS A 185 -26.31 1.18 -3.33
N ARG A 186 -26.23 1.97 -4.41
CA ARG A 186 -24.98 2.63 -4.86
C ARG A 186 -24.47 3.62 -3.81
N LYS A 187 -25.37 4.41 -3.22
CA LYS A 187 -25.03 5.31 -2.09
C LYS A 187 -24.52 4.52 -0.89
N LEU A 188 -25.25 3.49 -0.48
CA LEU A 188 -24.91 2.66 0.66
C LEU A 188 -23.53 2.01 0.48
N PHE A 189 -23.25 1.42 -0.68
CA PHE A 189 -21.96 0.81 -0.96
C PHE A 189 -20.82 1.82 -0.97
N SER A 190 -21.04 3.03 -1.49
CA SER A 190 -20.00 4.06 -1.49
C SER A 190 -19.69 4.57 -0.08
N ILE A 191 -20.72 4.77 0.76
CA ILE A 191 -20.56 5.21 2.14
C ILE A 191 -19.93 4.09 2.98
N LEU A 192 -20.48 2.87 2.92
CA LEU A 192 -20.01 1.73 3.70
C LEU A 192 -18.59 1.32 3.29
N GLY A 193 -18.26 1.33 1.99
CA GLY A 193 -16.92 1.05 1.51
C GLY A 193 -15.88 2.03 2.06
N ASN A 194 -16.21 3.33 2.11
CA ASN A 194 -15.35 4.33 2.76
C ASN A 194 -15.28 4.13 4.28
N TYR A 195 -16.38 3.78 4.94
CA TYR A 195 -16.36 3.47 6.37
C TYR A 195 -15.43 2.29 6.71
N VAL A 196 -15.51 1.21 5.93
CA VAL A 196 -14.62 0.05 6.08
C VAL A 196 -13.17 0.44 5.82
N ALA A 197 -12.87 1.18 4.75
CA ALA A 197 -11.52 1.66 4.47
C ALA A 197 -10.96 2.51 5.62
N ARG A 198 -11.80 3.35 6.23
CA ARG A 198 -11.42 4.19 7.38
C ARG A 198 -11.11 3.38 8.63
N ALA A 199 -11.98 2.42 8.96
CA ALA A 199 -11.79 1.55 10.12
C ALA A 199 -10.56 0.65 9.96
N VAL A 200 -10.37 0.09 8.76
CA VAL A 200 -9.30 -0.87 8.49
C VAL A 200 -7.97 -0.19 8.20
N LEU A 201 -7.90 0.99 7.58
CA LEU A 201 -6.64 1.64 7.20
C LEU A 201 -6.30 2.82 8.11
N THR A 202 -7.08 3.89 8.04
CA THR A 202 -6.88 5.09 8.86
C THR A 202 -8.14 5.96 8.89
N PRO A 203 -8.54 6.50 10.07
CA PRO A 203 -9.72 7.35 10.17
C PRO A 203 -9.54 8.77 9.63
N LYS A 204 -8.29 9.16 9.27
CA LYS A 204 -7.90 10.54 8.91
C LYS A 204 -8.58 11.09 7.66
N TYR A 205 -8.98 10.24 6.72
CA TYR A 205 -9.60 10.66 5.46
C TYR A 205 -11.03 10.15 5.38
N LYS A 206 -11.90 10.88 4.69
CA LYS A 206 -13.30 10.52 4.50
C LYS A 206 -13.59 9.91 3.13
N ASP A 207 -12.79 10.22 2.11
CA ASP A 207 -12.94 9.71 0.75
C ASP A 207 -11.68 9.01 0.22
N PHE A 208 -11.65 7.69 0.32
CA PHE A 208 -10.59 6.82 -0.20
C PHE A 208 -10.76 6.48 -1.69
N THR A 209 -11.94 6.73 -2.25
CA THR A 209 -12.31 6.24 -3.58
C THR A 209 -12.37 7.34 -4.63
N SER A 210 -12.20 8.60 -4.25
CA SER A 210 -12.08 9.70 -5.21
C SER A 210 -10.85 9.53 -6.11
N GLY A 211 -11.08 9.66 -7.42
CA GLY A 211 -10.03 9.73 -8.45
C GLY A 211 -9.77 11.14 -8.93
N PHE A 212 -10.24 12.14 -8.18
CA PHE A 212 -9.98 13.54 -8.45
C PHE A 212 -8.94 14.02 -7.44
N ARG A 213 -7.66 13.93 -7.84
CA ARG A 213 -6.53 14.08 -6.92
C ARG A 213 -5.37 14.78 -7.59
N ALA A 214 -4.82 15.78 -6.91
CA ALA A 214 -3.59 16.46 -7.33
C ALA A 214 -2.45 16.09 -6.37
N THR A 215 -1.32 15.65 -6.89
CA THR A 215 -0.16 15.20 -6.07
C THR A 215 1.14 15.81 -6.58
N ARG A 216 1.96 16.34 -5.66
CA ARG A 216 3.30 16.84 -5.98
C ARG A 216 4.23 15.72 -6.44
N ARG A 217 5.03 16.00 -7.47
CA ARG A 217 6.08 15.13 -8.03
C ARG A 217 6.90 14.44 -6.95
N GLN A 218 7.40 15.22 -5.99
CA GLN A 218 8.31 14.76 -4.93
C GLN A 218 7.70 13.65 -4.07
N GLN A 219 6.39 13.69 -3.78
CA GLN A 219 5.75 12.61 -3.04
C GLN A 219 5.35 11.47 -3.96
N LEU A 220 4.82 11.76 -5.15
CA LEU A 220 4.35 10.74 -6.07
C LEU A 220 5.50 9.79 -6.50
N MET A 221 6.67 10.34 -6.83
CA MET A 221 7.86 9.54 -7.19
C MET A 221 8.35 8.61 -6.07
N LYS A 222 8.11 8.96 -4.79
CA LYS A 222 8.51 8.13 -3.65
C LYS A 222 7.59 6.92 -3.44
N VAL A 223 6.35 7.00 -3.92
CA VAL A 223 5.31 6.04 -3.56
C VAL A 223 4.75 5.23 -4.72
N LEU A 224 4.99 5.64 -5.97
CA LEU A 224 4.52 4.89 -7.13
C LEU A 224 5.11 3.47 -7.12
N PRO A 225 4.27 2.41 -7.08
CA PRO A 225 4.75 1.04 -7.11
C PRO A 225 5.13 0.63 -8.53
N GLN A 226 5.82 -0.50 -8.68
CA GLN A 226 6.01 -1.09 -10.02
C GLN A 226 4.69 -1.60 -10.60
N GLN A 227 3.80 -2.07 -9.72
CA GLN A 227 2.45 -2.51 -10.07
C GLN A 227 1.50 -2.26 -8.89
N PHE A 228 0.28 -1.81 -9.18
CA PHE A 228 -0.78 -1.79 -8.18
C PHE A 228 -1.28 -3.20 -7.87
N LEU A 229 -1.87 -3.39 -6.68
CA LEU A 229 -2.52 -4.65 -6.26
C LEU A 229 -3.75 -4.98 -7.10
N THR A 230 -4.26 -4.02 -7.85
CA THR A 230 -5.35 -4.16 -8.81
C THR A 230 -5.10 -3.28 -10.02
N ASN A 231 -5.56 -3.73 -11.19
CA ASN A 231 -5.62 -2.90 -12.39
C ASN A 231 -6.96 -2.15 -12.50
N HIS A 232 -7.81 -2.18 -11.47
CA HIS A 232 -9.14 -1.57 -11.48
C HIS A 232 -9.21 -0.37 -10.53
N TYR A 233 -10.42 0.16 -10.37
CA TYR A 233 -10.77 1.34 -9.58
C TYR A 233 -10.14 1.41 -8.17
N ALA A 234 -9.91 0.28 -7.50
CA ALA A 234 -9.37 0.28 -6.15
C ALA A 234 -7.88 0.67 -6.05
N TYR A 235 -7.18 0.90 -7.17
CA TYR A 235 -5.84 1.51 -7.17
C TYR A 235 -5.83 2.86 -6.41
N LYS A 236 -6.94 3.61 -6.46
CA LYS A 236 -7.12 4.91 -5.78
C LYS A 236 -6.90 4.82 -4.27
N ILE A 237 -7.39 3.72 -3.68
CA ILE A 237 -7.26 3.40 -2.24
C ILE A 237 -5.79 3.11 -1.93
N GLN A 238 -5.14 2.27 -2.74
CA GLN A 238 -3.74 1.93 -2.56
C GLN A 238 -2.84 3.16 -2.70
N LEU A 239 -3.04 3.99 -3.71
CA LEU A 239 -2.22 5.19 -3.90
C LEU A 239 -2.37 6.18 -2.74
N LEU A 240 -3.60 6.40 -2.23
CA LEU A 240 -3.81 7.26 -1.06
C LEU A 240 -3.12 6.69 0.18
N TRP A 241 -3.21 5.37 0.35
CA TRP A 241 -2.55 4.67 1.45
C TRP A 241 -1.03 4.80 1.38
N LEU A 242 -0.43 4.61 0.22
CA LEU A 242 1.02 4.74 0.04
C LEU A 242 1.49 6.18 0.31
N LEU A 243 0.76 7.19 -0.16
CA LEU A 243 1.02 8.60 0.18
C LEU A 243 0.93 8.85 1.69
N HIS A 244 -0.10 8.32 2.35
CA HIS A 244 -0.26 8.42 3.79
C HIS A 244 0.90 7.76 4.56
N LYS A 245 1.32 6.56 4.14
CA LYS A 245 2.45 5.84 4.74
C LYS A 245 3.79 6.54 4.52
N ASN A 246 3.92 7.31 3.45
CA ASN A 246 5.06 8.17 3.20
C ASN A 246 4.99 9.53 3.94
N ASN A 247 4.04 9.69 4.86
CA ASN A 247 3.82 10.92 5.63
C ASN A 247 3.55 12.17 4.78
N ALA A 248 2.99 12.01 3.58
CA ALA A 248 2.57 13.14 2.77
C ALA A 248 1.50 13.97 3.51
N LYS A 249 1.60 15.29 3.46
CA LYS A 249 0.57 16.23 3.94
C LYS A 249 -0.61 16.19 2.97
N ILE A 250 -1.61 15.38 3.29
CA ILE A 250 -2.81 15.21 2.47
C ILE A 250 -3.95 16.07 3.03
N CYS A 251 -4.63 16.83 2.18
CA CYS A 251 -5.90 17.47 2.53
C CYS A 251 -7.06 17.01 1.63
N GLU A 252 -8.27 17.02 2.20
CA GLU A 252 -9.51 16.74 1.47
C GLU A 252 -10.21 18.05 1.12
N TYR A 253 -10.39 18.33 -0.17
CA TYR A 253 -11.10 19.50 -0.67
C TYR A 253 -12.55 19.12 -1.03
N PRO A 254 -13.58 19.83 -0.53
CA PRO A 254 -14.97 19.46 -0.80
C PRO A 254 -15.33 19.60 -2.28
N ILE A 255 -15.90 18.53 -2.86
CA ILE A 255 -16.43 18.55 -4.23
C ILE A 255 -17.86 18.05 -4.28
N ASN A 256 -18.64 18.60 -5.21
CA ASN A 256 -19.94 18.03 -5.60
C ASN A 256 -19.72 17.11 -6.80
N PHE A 257 -19.88 15.81 -6.57
CA PHE A 257 -19.88 14.82 -7.64
C PHE A 257 -21.24 14.82 -8.31
N ILE A 258 -21.26 14.91 -9.64
CA ILE A 258 -22.48 14.82 -10.46
C ILE A 258 -22.49 13.47 -11.17
N ASP A 259 -23.67 12.93 -11.49
CA ASP A 259 -23.73 11.71 -12.30
C ASP A 259 -23.39 12.05 -13.76
N ARG A 260 -22.91 11.06 -14.51
CA ARG A 260 -22.53 11.24 -15.92
C ARG A 260 -23.75 11.71 -16.72
N ASN A 261 -23.59 12.78 -17.49
CA ASN A 261 -24.64 13.26 -18.38
C ASN A 261 -24.81 12.35 -19.62
N MET A 262 -23.76 11.61 -20.01
CA MET A 262 -23.68 10.84 -21.25
C MET A 262 -22.84 9.56 -21.02
N GLY A 263 -23.28 8.43 -21.59
CA GLY A 263 -22.52 7.16 -21.60
C GLY A 263 -22.93 6.12 -20.53
N TYR A 264 -22.81 4.83 -20.87
CA TYR A 264 -23.13 3.72 -19.97
C TYR A 264 -22.11 3.63 -18.80
N SER A 265 -22.61 3.42 -17.58
CA SER A 265 -21.76 3.18 -16.40
C SER A 265 -21.02 1.86 -16.55
N LYS A 266 -19.71 1.93 -16.83
CA LYS A 266 -18.83 0.76 -17.00
C LYS A 266 -18.29 0.21 -15.68
N LEU A 267 -18.75 0.69 -14.50
CA LEU A 267 -18.27 0.19 -13.20
C LEU A 267 -18.57 -1.32 -13.11
N PRO A 268 -17.56 -2.20 -13.17
CA PRO A 268 -17.80 -3.63 -13.17
C PRO A 268 -18.47 -4.05 -11.86
N LYS A 269 -19.44 -4.98 -11.91
CA LYS A 269 -20.14 -5.51 -10.72
C LYS A 269 -19.17 -6.02 -9.63
N ASN A 270 -17.95 -6.43 -9.98
CA ASN A 270 -16.94 -6.93 -9.04
C ASN A 270 -16.09 -5.85 -8.34
N SER A 271 -16.34 -4.55 -8.59
CA SER A 271 -15.51 -3.44 -8.08
C SER A 271 -15.50 -3.34 -6.56
N ILE A 272 -16.59 -3.73 -5.88
CA ILE A 272 -16.70 -3.67 -4.42
C ILE A 272 -15.82 -4.73 -3.77
N ILE A 273 -15.91 -5.98 -4.26
CA ILE A 273 -15.10 -7.10 -3.76
C ILE A 273 -13.61 -6.79 -3.95
N ASP A 274 -13.23 -6.25 -5.10
CA ASP A 274 -11.85 -5.85 -5.34
C ASP A 274 -11.39 -4.72 -4.39
N SER A 275 -12.25 -3.72 -4.16
CA SER A 275 -11.95 -2.63 -3.20
C SER A 275 -11.75 -3.15 -1.78
N LEU A 276 -12.62 -4.04 -1.30
CA LEU A 276 -12.49 -4.66 0.02
C LEU A 276 -11.22 -5.51 0.09
N ARG A 277 -10.96 -6.34 -0.93
CA ARG A 277 -9.72 -7.14 -1.02
C ARG A 277 -8.49 -6.24 -0.90
N VAL A 278 -8.43 -5.13 -1.65
CA VAL A 278 -7.31 -4.18 -1.59
C VAL A 278 -7.17 -3.58 -0.19
N VAL A 279 -8.25 -3.13 0.43
CA VAL A 279 -8.25 -2.59 1.81
C VAL A 279 -7.66 -3.60 2.80
N PHE A 280 -8.16 -4.83 2.81
CA PHE A 280 -7.67 -5.85 3.74
C PHE A 280 -6.25 -6.32 3.40
N MET A 281 -5.88 -6.40 2.12
CA MET A 281 -4.51 -6.72 1.72
C MET A 281 -3.51 -5.65 2.16
N LEU A 282 -3.86 -4.37 2.03
CA LEU A 282 -3.02 -3.27 2.50
C LEU A 282 -2.75 -3.37 4.00
N ARG A 283 -3.80 -3.61 4.81
CA ARG A 283 -3.62 -3.84 6.26
C ARG A 283 -2.82 -5.11 6.53
N TYR A 284 -3.12 -6.20 5.85
CA TYR A 284 -2.38 -7.46 5.98
C TYR A 284 -0.89 -7.25 5.72
N TYR A 285 -0.51 -6.49 4.69
CA TYR A 285 0.91 -6.23 4.42
C TYR A 285 1.64 -5.45 5.52
N GLU A 286 0.93 -4.63 6.30
CA GLU A 286 1.51 -3.99 7.48
C GLU A 286 1.68 -4.98 8.63
N ILE A 287 0.66 -5.80 8.90
CA ILE A 287 0.63 -6.65 10.10
C ILE A 287 1.16 -8.06 9.86
N LYS A 288 1.44 -8.49 8.63
CA LYS A 288 1.89 -9.86 8.31
C LYS A 288 3.12 -10.27 9.10
N ARG A 289 4.03 -9.33 9.38
CA ARG A 289 5.23 -9.58 10.19
C ARG A 289 4.87 -9.81 11.65
N TYR A 290 3.95 -9.01 12.17
CA TYR A 290 3.42 -9.21 13.51
C TYR A 290 2.72 -10.56 13.65
N ILE A 291 1.86 -10.92 12.69
CA ILE A 291 1.19 -12.22 12.63
C ILE A 291 2.21 -13.36 12.60
N ALA A 292 3.21 -13.27 11.72
CA ALA A 292 4.29 -14.27 11.64
C ALA A 292 5.08 -14.38 12.96
N MET A 293 5.39 -13.26 13.62
CA MET A 293 6.03 -13.28 14.94
C MET A 293 5.16 -13.92 16.01
N CYS A 294 3.84 -13.66 16.02
CA CYS A 294 2.92 -14.32 16.95
C CYS A 294 2.88 -15.82 16.71
N LEU A 295 2.82 -16.28 15.45
CA LEU A 295 2.83 -17.70 15.11
C LEU A 295 4.12 -18.41 15.55
N VAL A 296 5.29 -17.77 15.32
CA VAL A 296 6.57 -18.30 15.81
C VAL A 296 6.60 -18.31 17.33
N GLY A 297 6.14 -17.24 17.97
CA GLY A 297 6.03 -17.14 19.42
C GLY A 297 5.21 -18.27 20.03
N SER A 298 4.03 -18.58 19.46
CA SER A 298 3.18 -19.69 19.90
C SER A 298 3.88 -21.04 19.81
N LEU A 299 4.68 -21.28 18.77
CA LEU A 299 5.49 -22.51 18.67
C LEU A 299 6.60 -22.54 19.73
N GLY A 300 7.21 -21.40 20.04
CA GLY A 300 8.14 -21.27 21.16
C GLY A 300 7.51 -21.61 22.51
N VAL A 301 6.25 -21.22 22.73
CA VAL A 301 5.50 -21.62 23.94
C VAL A 301 5.38 -23.14 24.03
N ILE A 302 5.02 -23.81 22.92
CA ILE A 302 4.94 -25.29 22.89
C ILE A 302 6.29 -25.90 23.24
N VAL A 303 7.39 -25.43 22.62
CA VAL A 303 8.75 -25.91 22.93
C VAL A 303 9.08 -25.73 24.41
N GLN A 304 8.77 -24.55 24.98
CA GLN A 304 9.03 -24.26 26.39
C GLN A 304 8.29 -25.23 27.31
N PHE A 305 6.98 -25.41 27.11
CA PHE A 305 6.18 -26.33 27.92
C PHE A 305 6.64 -27.78 27.77
N THR A 306 6.91 -28.25 26.55
CA THR A 306 7.37 -29.62 26.32
C THR A 306 8.74 -29.86 26.96
N THR A 307 9.72 -28.97 26.74
CA THR A 307 11.05 -29.10 27.35
C THR A 307 10.98 -29.03 28.86
N TYR A 308 10.21 -28.10 29.44
CA TYR A 308 10.04 -28.00 30.89
C TYR A 308 9.49 -29.29 31.49
N ASN A 309 8.38 -29.80 30.95
CA ASN A 309 7.74 -30.98 31.50
C ASN A 309 8.63 -32.22 31.35
N ILE A 310 9.34 -32.40 30.22
CA ILE A 310 10.30 -33.50 30.07
C ILE A 310 11.41 -33.44 31.12
N LEU A 311 11.98 -32.25 31.36
CA LEU A 311 13.03 -32.07 32.37
C LEU A 311 12.51 -32.35 33.79
N ARG A 312 11.27 -31.95 34.09
CA ARG A 312 10.65 -32.17 35.40
C ARG A 312 10.26 -33.62 35.65
N SER A 313 9.62 -34.29 34.68
CA SER A 313 9.01 -35.61 34.87
C SER A 313 9.98 -36.76 34.61
N HIS A 314 10.87 -36.64 33.62
CA HIS A 314 11.72 -37.75 33.18
C HIS A 314 13.17 -37.62 33.65
N LEU A 315 13.65 -36.39 33.91
CA LEU A 315 15.04 -36.13 34.27
C LEU A 315 15.19 -35.58 35.69
N SER A 316 14.09 -35.43 36.44
CA SER A 316 14.05 -34.97 37.84
C SER A 316 14.79 -33.65 38.11
N PHE A 317 14.85 -32.75 37.11
CA PHE A 317 15.50 -31.45 37.28
C PHE A 317 14.73 -30.58 38.30
N PRO A 318 15.42 -29.76 39.11
CA PRO A 318 14.78 -28.72 39.91
C PRO A 318 13.99 -27.75 39.02
N PRO A 319 12.87 -27.19 39.51
CA PRO A 319 11.96 -26.36 38.71
C PRO A 319 12.63 -25.12 38.09
N PHE A 320 13.55 -24.48 38.82
CA PHE A 320 14.21 -23.29 38.32
C PHE A 320 15.22 -23.60 37.20
N GLU A 321 15.99 -24.68 37.34
CA GLU A 321 16.95 -25.09 36.30
C GLU A 321 16.23 -25.64 35.05
N ALA A 322 15.16 -26.43 35.25
CA ALA A 322 14.30 -26.88 34.16
C ALA A 322 13.69 -25.69 33.40
N SER A 323 13.24 -24.67 34.13
CA SER A 323 12.68 -23.44 33.54
C SER A 323 13.72 -22.69 32.70
N ARG A 324 14.93 -22.43 33.21
CA ARG A 324 15.97 -21.72 32.46
C ARG A 324 16.34 -22.44 31.16
N ILE A 325 16.48 -23.77 31.20
CA ILE A 325 16.79 -24.59 30.01
C ILE A 325 15.63 -24.52 29.01
N ALA A 326 14.38 -24.67 29.47
CA ALA A 326 13.21 -24.59 28.62
C ALA A 326 13.04 -23.22 27.95
N ILE A 327 13.29 -22.13 28.69
CA ILE A 327 13.25 -20.76 28.16
C ILE A 327 14.34 -20.58 27.11
N ALA A 328 15.57 -21.03 27.39
CA ALA A 328 16.66 -20.96 26.43
C ALA A 328 16.35 -21.73 25.14
N ALA A 329 15.80 -22.94 25.24
CA ALA A 329 15.38 -23.74 24.10
C ALA A 329 14.31 -23.02 23.26
N ALA A 330 13.29 -22.44 23.90
CA ALA A 330 12.24 -21.67 23.23
C ALA A 330 12.77 -20.41 22.54
N ILE A 331 13.68 -19.67 23.19
CA ILE A 331 14.34 -18.49 22.63
C ILE A 331 15.16 -18.87 21.38
N ILE A 332 15.96 -19.93 21.45
CA ILE A 332 16.76 -20.43 20.33
C ILE A 332 15.85 -20.84 19.16
N ASN A 333 14.80 -21.62 19.44
CA ASN A 333 13.81 -22.00 18.44
C ASN A 333 13.17 -20.77 17.77
N ASN A 334 12.72 -19.81 18.57
CA ASN A 334 12.10 -18.58 18.07
C ASN A 334 13.07 -17.76 17.22
N PHE A 335 14.34 -17.68 17.61
CA PHE A 335 15.37 -16.98 16.82
C PHE A 335 15.59 -17.63 15.47
N ILE A 336 15.76 -18.97 15.45
CA ILE A 336 15.97 -19.73 14.22
C ILE A 336 14.78 -19.54 13.27
N LEU A 337 13.56 -19.70 13.77
CA LEU A 337 12.34 -19.56 12.97
C LEU A 337 12.10 -18.13 12.50
N ASN A 338 12.30 -17.14 13.37
CA ASN A 338 12.16 -15.73 12.99
C ASN A 338 13.20 -15.33 11.95
N ASN A 339 14.44 -15.78 12.06
CA ASN A 339 15.48 -15.48 11.07
C ASN A 339 15.23 -16.19 9.72
N LYS A 340 14.67 -17.40 9.74
CA LYS A 340 14.39 -18.20 8.54
C LYS A 340 13.09 -17.79 7.81
N PHE A 341 12.05 -17.45 8.56
CA PHE A 341 10.70 -17.23 8.01
C PHE A 341 10.22 -15.78 8.16
N THR A 342 10.26 -15.21 9.37
CA THR A 342 9.63 -13.90 9.65
C THR A 342 10.43 -12.71 9.13
N PHE A 343 11.73 -12.72 9.33
CA PHE A 343 12.67 -11.65 8.98
C PHE A 343 13.67 -12.10 7.93
N ARG A 344 13.28 -13.03 7.06
CA ARG A 344 14.13 -13.50 5.96
C ARG A 344 14.54 -12.30 5.09
N VAL A 345 15.74 -11.79 5.30
CA VAL A 345 16.26 -10.66 4.53
C VAL A 345 16.81 -11.20 3.21
N LYS A 346 16.25 -10.73 2.09
CA LYS A 346 16.71 -11.09 0.74
C LYS A 346 18.02 -10.39 0.36
N SER A 347 18.28 -9.23 0.96
CA SER A 347 19.49 -8.43 0.74
C SER A 347 20.62 -8.76 1.73
N LYS A 348 21.88 -8.61 1.30
CA LYS A 348 23.05 -8.82 2.15
C LYS A 348 23.18 -7.68 3.17
N ILE A 349 22.88 -7.96 4.43
CA ILE A 349 23.14 -7.04 5.55
C ILE A 349 24.65 -7.02 5.88
N PRO A 350 25.27 -5.86 6.16
CA PRO A 350 26.66 -5.76 6.63
C PRO A 350 26.94 -6.64 7.86
N ARG A 351 28.15 -7.20 7.96
CA ARG A 351 28.55 -8.08 9.08
C ARG A 351 28.41 -7.38 10.44
N SER A 352 28.79 -6.11 10.55
CA SER A 352 28.67 -5.30 11.77
C SER A 352 27.24 -5.22 12.30
N MET A 353 26.26 -5.05 11.42
CA MET A 353 24.85 -5.02 11.79
C MET A 353 24.34 -6.39 12.25
N LYS A 354 24.79 -7.48 11.62
CA LYS A 354 24.42 -8.84 12.06
C LYS A 354 24.95 -9.13 13.47
N ILE A 355 26.20 -8.74 13.74
CA ILE A 355 26.81 -8.89 15.07
C ILE A 355 26.07 -8.05 16.11
N LYS A 356 25.78 -6.77 15.80
CA LYS A 356 25.00 -5.91 16.70
C LYS A 356 23.63 -6.51 17.06
N ARG A 357 22.91 -7.05 16.07
CA ARG A 357 21.61 -7.70 16.29
C ARG A 357 21.75 -8.93 17.17
N LEU A 358 22.79 -9.74 16.94
CA LEU A 358 23.07 -10.92 17.76
C LEU A 358 23.38 -10.53 19.21
N ILE A 359 24.21 -9.51 19.44
CA ILE A 359 24.55 -9.03 20.78
C ILE A 359 23.29 -8.56 21.52
N ILE A 360 22.49 -7.70 20.89
CA ILE A 360 21.23 -7.21 21.48
C ILE A 360 20.30 -8.39 21.79
N PHE A 361 20.17 -9.34 20.86
CA PHE A 361 19.35 -10.53 21.05
C PHE A 361 19.84 -11.39 22.23
N VAL A 362 21.15 -11.63 22.34
CA VAL A 362 21.74 -12.44 23.44
C VAL A 362 21.55 -11.74 24.78
N LEU A 363 21.90 -10.46 24.90
CA LEU A 363 21.75 -9.70 26.15
C LEU A 363 20.29 -9.67 26.61
N TYR A 364 19.37 -9.41 25.68
CA TYR A 364 17.94 -9.42 25.96
C TYR A 364 17.44 -10.82 26.33
N SER A 365 17.91 -11.87 25.65
CA SER A 365 17.55 -13.25 25.97
C SER A 365 17.97 -13.66 27.37
N VAL A 366 19.19 -13.30 27.78
CA VAL A 366 19.68 -13.52 29.14
C VAL A 366 18.78 -12.81 30.15
N PHE A 367 18.45 -11.54 29.91
CA PHE A 367 17.52 -10.79 30.75
C PHE A 367 16.14 -11.48 30.88
N ILE A 368 15.57 -11.96 29.77
CA ILE A 368 14.28 -12.66 29.78
C ILE A 368 14.35 -14.00 30.52
N ILE A 369 15.43 -14.77 30.39
CA ILE A 369 15.62 -16.03 31.12
C ILE A 369 15.56 -15.77 32.64
N TYR A 370 16.30 -14.77 33.12
CA TYR A 370 16.28 -14.43 34.54
C TYR A 370 14.92 -13.87 34.97
N LEU A 371 14.33 -12.95 34.20
CA LEU A 371 13.04 -12.36 34.52
C LEU A 371 11.93 -13.42 34.65
N GLN A 372 11.87 -14.38 33.71
CA GLN A 372 10.92 -15.49 33.78
C GLN A 372 11.22 -16.47 34.92
N SER A 373 12.50 -16.72 35.19
CA SER A 373 12.91 -17.58 36.32
C SER A 373 12.50 -16.95 37.66
N TYR A 374 12.68 -15.64 37.84
CA TYR A 374 12.21 -14.90 39.02
C TYR A 374 10.70 -14.87 39.12
N TRP A 375 9.99 -14.70 38.00
CA TRP A 375 8.53 -14.78 37.96
C TRP A 375 8.02 -16.15 38.46
N LEU A 376 8.64 -17.24 37.99
CA LEU A 376 8.31 -18.59 38.46
C LEU A 376 8.63 -18.76 39.95
N HIS A 377 9.80 -18.29 40.39
CA HIS A 377 10.20 -18.34 41.80
C HIS A 377 9.20 -17.63 42.71
N PHE A 378 8.85 -16.40 42.36
CA PHE A 378 7.86 -15.62 43.09
C PHE A 378 6.51 -16.33 43.08
N GLY A 379 6.00 -16.75 41.92
CA GLY A 379 4.72 -17.46 41.85
C GLY A 379 4.69 -18.73 42.71
N VAL A 380 5.77 -19.52 42.72
CA VAL A 380 5.86 -20.74 43.55
C VAL A 380 5.86 -20.42 45.05
N LEU A 381 6.43 -19.29 45.48
CA LEU A 381 6.38 -18.86 46.88
C LEU A 381 4.95 -18.54 47.34
N PHE A 382 4.12 -17.94 46.48
CA PHE A 382 2.75 -17.53 46.82
C PHE A 382 1.71 -18.64 46.61
N PHE A 383 1.84 -19.43 45.55
CA PHE A 383 0.83 -20.42 45.12
C PHE A 383 1.23 -21.87 45.37
N GLY A 384 2.43 -22.09 45.92
CA GLY A 384 2.95 -23.42 46.20
C GLY A 384 3.61 -24.11 45.01
N LYS A 385 4.27 -25.24 45.30
CA LYS A 385 4.92 -26.10 44.30
C LYS A 385 3.92 -27.11 43.74
N GLY A 386 4.06 -27.45 42.47
CA GLY A 386 3.25 -28.47 41.83
C GLY A 386 3.21 -28.30 40.32
N PRO A 387 3.07 -29.40 39.56
CA PRO A 387 3.14 -29.36 38.10
C PRO A 387 2.04 -28.48 37.48
N ILE A 388 0.85 -28.45 38.07
CA ILE A 388 -0.25 -27.61 37.58
C ILE A 388 0.02 -26.15 37.89
N GLN A 389 0.37 -25.84 39.14
CA GLN A 389 0.65 -24.48 39.62
C GLN A 389 1.82 -23.85 38.85
N GLU A 390 2.92 -24.58 38.70
CA GLU A 390 4.12 -24.15 37.97
C GLU A 390 3.79 -23.81 36.50
N ASN A 391 3.01 -24.66 35.81
CA ASN A 391 2.61 -24.44 34.43
C ASN A 391 1.67 -23.23 34.27
N ILE A 392 0.73 -23.01 35.21
CA ILE A 392 -0.15 -21.83 35.21
C ILE A 392 0.68 -20.55 35.38
N ILE A 393 1.54 -20.51 36.40
CA ILE A 393 2.42 -19.36 36.67
C ILE A 393 3.27 -19.05 35.43
N MET A 394 3.88 -20.07 34.83
CA MET A 394 4.70 -19.92 33.63
C MET A 394 3.90 -19.38 32.45
N GLY A 395 2.69 -19.91 32.21
CA GLY A 395 1.80 -19.45 31.14
C GLY A 395 1.47 -17.95 31.25
N PHE A 396 1.15 -17.47 32.45
CA PHE A 396 0.93 -16.04 32.69
C PHE A 396 2.19 -15.21 32.43
N GLY A 397 3.36 -15.68 32.89
CA GLY A 397 4.63 -14.99 32.66
C GLY A 397 4.98 -14.87 31.18
N ILE A 398 4.78 -15.95 30.41
CA ILE A 398 4.96 -15.96 28.96
C ILE A 398 4.04 -14.93 28.29
N GLY A 399 2.76 -14.90 28.67
CA GLY A 399 1.78 -13.96 28.11
C GLY A 399 2.20 -12.51 28.32
N LEU A 400 2.56 -12.14 29.55
CA LEU A 400 2.96 -10.77 29.90
C LEU A 400 4.26 -10.34 29.18
N ILE A 401 5.23 -11.24 29.10
CA ILE A 401 6.53 -10.97 28.49
C ILE A 401 6.48 -10.98 26.95
N SER A 402 5.48 -11.61 26.35
CA SER A 402 5.32 -11.65 24.89
C SER A 402 5.18 -10.25 24.25
N LEU A 403 4.52 -9.31 24.94
CA LEU A 403 4.38 -7.92 24.48
C LEU A 403 5.72 -7.17 24.50
N LEU A 404 6.51 -7.38 25.55
CA LEU A 404 7.87 -6.83 25.67
C LEU A 404 8.78 -7.39 24.57
N ASN A 405 8.69 -8.71 24.32
CA ASN A 405 9.40 -9.38 23.23
C ASN A 405 9.04 -8.75 21.89
N TYR A 406 7.75 -8.54 21.60
CA TYR A 406 7.34 -7.89 20.36
C TYR A 406 7.96 -6.50 20.20
N TYR A 407 7.91 -5.69 21.25
CA TYR A 407 8.46 -4.33 21.24
C TYR A 407 9.97 -4.31 20.95
N ILE A 408 10.75 -5.11 21.69
CA ILE A 408 12.21 -5.15 21.53
C ILE A 408 12.62 -5.76 20.19
N TYR A 409 11.97 -6.85 19.78
CA TYR A 409 12.27 -7.51 18.52
C TYR A 409 11.94 -6.62 17.31
N SER A 410 10.80 -5.96 17.30
CA SER A 410 10.40 -5.08 16.19
C SER A 410 11.21 -3.80 16.08
N ARG A 411 11.78 -3.28 17.19
CA ARG A 411 12.51 -1.99 17.19
C ARG A 411 14.02 -2.10 17.21
N HIS A 412 14.58 -3.13 17.85
CA HIS A 412 16.02 -3.21 18.11
C HIS A 412 16.70 -4.40 17.43
N VAL A 413 16.04 -5.56 17.40
CA VAL A 413 16.63 -6.76 16.77
C VAL A 413 16.35 -6.78 15.26
N TRP A 414 15.13 -6.46 14.84
CA TRP A 414 14.71 -6.41 13.44
C TRP A 414 13.94 -5.13 13.10
N PRO A 415 14.58 -3.94 13.19
CA PRO A 415 13.93 -2.67 12.87
C PRO A 415 13.48 -2.58 11.41
N ASP A 416 12.29 -2.01 11.19
CA ASP A 416 11.70 -1.80 9.86
C ASP A 416 12.48 -0.82 8.96
N LYS A 417 13.35 0.02 9.54
CA LYS A 417 14.06 1.12 8.85
C LYS A 417 14.95 0.70 7.67
N HIS A 418 15.22 -0.59 7.47
CA HIS A 418 16.13 -1.06 6.42
C HIS A 418 15.44 -1.74 5.23
N ILE A 419 14.11 -1.70 5.14
CA ILE A 419 13.36 -2.41 4.08
C ILE A 419 12.64 -1.42 3.13
N SER A 420 12.78 -0.11 3.34
CA SER A 420 12.23 0.94 2.48
C SER A 420 12.90 1.08 1.10
N LEU A 421 13.76 0.14 0.69
CA LEU A 421 14.47 0.18 -0.60
C LEU A 421 14.11 -0.96 -1.56
N GLU A 422 13.35 -1.97 -1.13
CA GLU A 422 12.79 -2.94 -2.09
C GLU A 422 11.40 -2.46 -2.52
N LYS A 423 11.41 -1.64 -3.58
CA LYS A 423 10.28 -1.37 -4.46
C LYS A 423 9.50 -2.69 -4.68
N HIS A 424 8.29 -2.74 -4.15
CA HIS A 424 7.32 -3.80 -4.41
C HIS A 424 6.52 -3.51 -5.69
#